data_AF-Q21FN1-F1
#
_entry.id   AF-Q21FN1-F1
#
_cell.length_a   1.000
_cell.length_b   1.000
_cell.length_c   1.000
_cell.angle_alpha   90.00
_cell.angle_beta   90.00
_cell.angle_gamma   90.00
#
_symmetry.space_group_name_H-M   'P 1'
#
loop_
_entity.id
_entity.type
_entity.pdbx_description
1 polymer ?
#
loop_
_entity_poly.entity_id
_entity_poly.type
_entity_poly.pdbx_seq_one_letter_code
_entity_poly.pdbx_strand_id
1 'polypeptide(L)'
;MKNLVLFVVVMLCGCTQMLPATSKLEAPGVYTVKAFGNSFANIDKLKDKVDKKAAKLCGESGFTYVDGGLQVKQERTYNNGGTQSGSYKVFSKTVKCGEG
;
A
#
# COMPACT_ATOMS: atom_id res chain seq x y z
N MET A 1 -14.34 37.66 13.27
CA MET A 1 -14.27 36.88 12.01
C MET A 1 -12.83 36.43 11.70
N LYS A 2 -12.08 35.92 12.68
CA LYS A 2 -10.68 35.49 12.51
C LYS A 2 -10.51 33.98 12.77
N ASN A 3 -11.44 33.40 13.52
CA ASN A 3 -11.43 31.99 13.91
C ASN A 3 -12.10 31.07 12.88
N LEU A 4 -12.83 31.63 11.90
CA LEU A 4 -13.47 30.85 10.82
C LEU A 4 -12.45 30.34 9.79
N VAL A 5 -11.38 31.11 9.55
CA VAL A 5 -10.34 30.77 8.56
C VAL A 5 -9.50 29.58 9.04
N LEU A 6 -9.28 29.44 10.35
CA LEU A 6 -8.48 28.35 10.92
C LEU A 6 -9.15 26.98 10.76
N PHE A 7 -10.49 26.93 10.76
CA PHE A 7 -11.26 25.69 10.66
C PHE A 7 -11.22 25.09 9.24
N VAL A 8 -11.09 25.94 8.21
CA VAL A 8 -11.02 25.52 6.80
C VAL A 8 -9.65 24.90 6.46
N VAL A 9 -8.57 25.37 7.10
CA VAL A 9 -7.20 24.88 6.83
C VAL A 9 -6.98 23.45 7.37
N VAL A 10 -7.62 23.07 8.49
CA VAL A 10 -7.47 21.72 9.07
C VAL A 10 -8.18 20.65 8.23
N MET A 11 -9.24 21.00 7.49
CA MET A 11 -9.95 20.06 6.61
C MET A 11 -9.21 19.74 5.30
N LEU A 12 -8.15 20.48 4.95
CA LEU A 12 -7.35 20.24 3.74
C LEU A 12 -6.24 19.19 3.93
N CYS A 13 -5.95 18.78 5.17
CA CYS A 13 -5.17 17.58 5.46
C CYS A 13 -6.05 16.33 5.30
N GLY A 14 -6.63 16.18 4.11
CA GLY A 14 -7.40 15.00 3.74
C GLY A 14 -6.56 13.76 3.99
N CYS A 15 -7.17 12.76 4.62
CA CYS A 15 -6.56 11.51 5.05
C CYS A 15 -5.91 10.75 3.88
N THR A 16 -4.71 11.13 3.46
CA THR A 16 -3.81 10.18 2.82
C THR A 16 -3.36 9.24 3.93
N GLN A 17 -4.17 8.23 4.23
CA GLN A 17 -3.76 7.12 5.09
C GLN A 17 -2.56 6.47 4.40
N MET A 18 -1.37 6.86 4.84
CA MET A 18 -0.10 6.40 4.33
C MET A 18 0.14 5.00 4.90
N LEU A 19 -0.66 4.03 4.43
CA LEU A 19 -0.55 2.64 4.87
C LEU A 19 0.83 2.12 4.45
N PRO A 20 1.61 1.58 5.41
CA PRO A 20 2.90 0.97 5.10
C PRO A 20 2.68 -0.30 4.27
N ALA A 21 3.65 -0.64 3.42
CA ALA A 21 3.63 -1.92 2.72
C ALA A 21 3.83 -3.07 3.71
N THR A 22 3.04 -4.12 3.55
CA THR A 22 3.11 -5.34 4.36
C THR A 22 3.97 -6.38 3.65
N SER A 23 4.49 -7.35 4.41
CA SER A 23 5.30 -8.44 3.89
C SER A 23 4.89 -9.75 4.54
N LYS A 24 4.84 -10.83 3.77
CA LYS A 24 4.58 -12.19 4.22
C LYS A 24 5.72 -13.09 3.76
N LEU A 25 6.28 -13.88 4.67
CA LEU A 25 7.25 -14.93 4.34
C LEU A 25 6.50 -16.09 3.67
N GLU A 26 6.91 -16.49 2.48
CA GLU A 26 6.36 -17.66 1.78
C GLU A 26 7.31 -18.86 1.87
N ALA A 27 8.62 -18.61 1.85
CA ALA A 27 9.68 -19.60 2.01
C ALA A 27 10.95 -18.92 2.56
N PRO A 28 11.97 -19.65 3.03
CA PRO A 28 13.23 -19.05 3.46
C PRO A 28 13.81 -18.11 2.38
N GLY A 29 13.97 -16.83 2.74
CA GLY A 29 14.45 -15.80 1.81
C GLY A 29 13.45 -15.35 0.74
N VAL A 30 12.19 -15.82 0.76
CA VAL A 30 11.15 -15.44 -0.23
C VAL A 30 9.98 -14.76 0.47
N TYR A 31 9.69 -13.53 0.06
CA TYR A 31 8.66 -12.69 0.67
C TYR A 31 7.68 -12.17 -0.36
N THR A 32 6.38 -12.26 -0.06
CA THR A 32 5.36 -11.50 -0.77
C THR A 32 5.19 -10.14 -0.10
N VAL A 33 5.48 -9.05 -0.82
CA VAL A 33 5.35 -7.67 -0.36
C VAL A 33 4.15 -7.01 -1.02
N LYS A 34 3.29 -6.36 -0.23
CA LYS A 34 2.03 -5.75 -0.70
C LYS A 34 1.91 -4.30 -0.25
N ALA A 35 1.59 -3.41 -1.19
CA ALA A 35 1.21 -2.04 -0.92
C ALA A 35 -0.27 -1.82 -1.24
N PHE A 36 -0.97 -1.15 -0.34
CA PHE A 36 -2.39 -0.83 -0.46
C PHE A 36 -2.58 0.66 -0.72
N GLY A 37 -3.57 0.99 -1.54
CA GLY A 37 -4.03 2.35 -1.77
C GLY A 37 -5.49 2.37 -2.20
N ASN A 38 -6.16 3.50 -2.04
CA ASN A 38 -7.54 3.68 -2.51
C ASN A 38 -7.65 3.58 -4.06
N SER A 39 -8.86 3.66 -4.60
CA SER A 39 -9.11 3.60 -6.07
C SER A 39 -8.31 4.62 -6.88
N PHE A 40 -8.01 5.78 -6.30
CA PHE A 40 -7.28 6.88 -6.96
C PHE A 40 -5.77 6.82 -6.72
N ALA A 41 -5.28 5.81 -6.00
CA ALA A 41 -3.86 5.70 -5.69
C ALA A 41 -3.01 5.59 -6.96
N ASN A 42 -1.92 6.35 -6.98
CA ASN A 42 -0.92 6.28 -8.04
C ASN A 42 -0.14 4.97 -7.93
N ILE A 43 -0.11 4.21 -9.03
CA ILE A 43 0.51 2.89 -9.10
C ILE A 43 2.02 2.98 -8.83
N ASP A 44 2.70 4.02 -9.30
CA ASP A 44 4.14 4.15 -9.10
C ASP A 44 4.50 4.44 -7.64
N LYS A 45 3.61 5.12 -6.90
CA LYS A 45 3.76 5.26 -5.45
C LYS A 45 3.55 3.94 -4.72
N LEU A 46 2.70 3.04 -5.24
CA LEU A 46 2.53 1.69 -4.68
C LEU A 46 3.75 0.81 -4.96
N LYS A 47 4.34 0.91 -6.17
CA LYS A 47 5.62 0.26 -6.51
C LYS A 47 6.73 0.72 -5.57
N ASP A 48 6.94 2.03 -5.44
CA ASP A 48 7.95 2.62 -4.55
C ASP A 48 7.81 2.14 -3.09
N LYS A 49 6.57 1.99 -2.60
CA LYS A 49 6.32 1.41 -1.26
C LYS A 49 6.75 -0.06 -1.17
N VAL A 50 6.48 -0.85 -2.20
CA VAL A 50 6.93 -2.26 -2.27
C VAL A 50 8.45 -2.33 -2.32
N ASP A 51 9.09 -1.50 -3.14
CA ASP A 51 10.54 -1.49 -3.34
C ASP A 51 11.26 -1.09 -2.05
N LYS A 52 10.79 -0.03 -1.37
CA LYS A 52 11.30 0.37 -0.05
C LYS A 52 11.15 -0.71 1.00
N LYS A 53 10.07 -1.49 0.96
CA LYS A 53 9.86 -2.59 1.92
C LYS A 53 10.74 -3.79 1.59
N ALA A 54 10.93 -4.11 0.31
CA ALA A 54 11.85 -5.15 -0.14
C ALA A 54 13.30 -4.81 0.24
N ALA A 55 13.74 -3.57 -0.01
CA ALA A 55 15.06 -3.07 0.39
C ALA A 55 15.26 -3.14 1.91
N LYS A 56 14.23 -2.85 2.71
CA LYS A 56 14.29 -3.00 4.17
C LYS A 56 14.38 -4.46 4.64
N LEU A 57 13.87 -5.41 3.87
CA LEU A 57 13.87 -6.84 4.23
C LEU A 57 15.15 -7.54 3.78
N CYS A 58 15.64 -7.24 2.58
CA CYS A 58 16.73 -7.95 1.94
C CYS A 58 18.01 -7.10 1.73
N GLY A 59 18.00 -5.81 2.09
CA GLY A 59 19.06 -4.85 1.73
C GLY A 59 18.80 -4.18 0.37
N GLU A 60 19.38 -2.99 0.13
CA GLU A 60 19.09 -2.15 -1.05
C GLU A 60 19.33 -2.84 -2.40
N SER A 61 20.29 -3.77 -2.46
CA SER A 61 20.64 -4.51 -3.68
C SER A 61 20.46 -6.03 -3.54
N GLY A 62 19.88 -6.47 -2.43
CA GLY A 62 19.87 -7.88 -2.04
C GLY A 62 18.60 -8.62 -2.43
N PHE A 63 17.83 -8.20 -3.43
CA PHE A 63 16.61 -8.91 -3.81
C PHE A 63 16.33 -8.94 -5.31
N THR A 64 15.67 -10.00 -5.75
CA THR A 64 15.17 -10.16 -7.12
C THR A 64 13.65 -10.33 -7.10
N TYR A 65 12.96 -9.69 -8.04
CA TYR A 65 11.52 -9.90 -8.22
C TYR A 65 11.27 -11.20 -8.98
N VAL A 66 10.44 -12.07 -8.39
CA VAL A 66 10.12 -13.38 -8.98
C VAL A 66 8.75 -13.36 -9.65
N ASP A 67 7.79 -12.63 -9.08
CA ASP A 67 6.43 -12.52 -9.59
C ASP A 67 5.74 -11.26 -9.05
N GLY A 68 4.62 -10.86 -9.65
CA GLY A 68 3.69 -9.88 -9.09
C GLY A 68 3.08 -8.91 -10.07
N GLY A 69 2.20 -8.06 -9.55
CA GLY A 69 1.46 -7.07 -10.34
C GLY A 69 0.47 -6.25 -9.53
N LEU A 70 -0.26 -5.40 -10.25
CA LEU A 70 -1.34 -4.60 -9.71
C LEU A 70 -2.63 -5.42 -9.71
N GLN A 71 -3.36 -5.39 -8.60
CA GLN A 71 -4.71 -5.95 -8.47
C GLN A 71 -5.65 -4.84 -7.99
N VAL A 72 -6.83 -4.76 -8.59
CA VAL A 72 -7.93 -3.93 -8.08
C VAL A 72 -8.86 -4.86 -7.30
N LYS A 73 -9.15 -4.51 -6.06
CA LYS A 73 -10.05 -5.25 -5.17
C LYS A 73 -11.30 -4.41 -4.92
N GLN A 74 -12.45 -5.07 -4.88
CA GLN A 74 -13.70 -4.49 -4.40
C GLN A 74 -13.98 -5.03 -3.01
N GLU A 75 -14.40 -4.14 -2.11
CA GLU A 75 -14.78 -4.49 -0.75
C GLU A 75 -16.18 -3.97 -0.48
N ARG A 76 -17.02 -4.83 0.10
CA ARG A 76 -18.35 -4.46 0.55
C ARG A 76 -18.32 -4.39 2.06
N THR A 77 -18.64 -3.22 2.58
CA THR A 77 -18.78 -2.99 4.02
C THR A 77 -20.27 -2.82 4.33
N TYR A 78 -20.75 -3.61 5.27
CA TYR A 78 -22.11 -3.51 5.78
C TYR A 78 -22.11 -2.54 6.96
N ASN A 79 -22.84 -1.44 6.84
CA ASN A 79 -22.95 -0.46 7.91
C ASN A 79 -24.40 0.01 8.04
N ASN A 80 -24.94 -0.11 9.25
CA ASN A 80 -26.27 0.39 9.63
C ASN A 80 -27.42 -0.01 8.67
N GLY A 81 -27.46 -1.28 8.27
CA GLY A 81 -28.47 -1.82 7.34
C GLY A 81 -28.25 -1.48 5.86
N GLY A 82 -27.26 -0.64 5.54
CA GLY A 82 -26.83 -0.34 4.17
C GLY A 82 -25.61 -1.14 3.74
N THR A 83 -25.52 -1.44 2.45
CA THR A 83 -24.30 -1.98 1.82
C THR A 83 -23.55 -0.84 1.15
N GLN A 84 -22.32 -0.57 1.59
CA GLN A 84 -21.42 0.35 0.89
C GLN A 84 -20.34 -0.47 0.20
N SER A 85 -20.11 -0.21 -1.08
CA SER A 85 -19.05 -0.87 -1.86
C SER A 85 -17.96 0.14 -2.20
N GLY A 86 -16.72 -0.16 -1.79
CA GLY A 86 -15.52 0.58 -2.16
C GLY A 86 -14.62 -0.27 -3.05
N SER A 87 -13.70 0.39 -3.75
CA SER A 87 -12.59 -0.31 -4.39
C SER A 87 -11.26 0.20 -3.87
N TYR A 88 -10.24 -0.64 -3.93
CA TYR A 88 -8.87 -0.28 -3.58
C TYR A 88 -7.89 -1.03 -4.48
N LYS A 89 -6.69 -0.46 -4.63
CA LYS A 89 -5.60 -1.05 -5.39
C LYS A 89 -4.63 -1.74 -4.43
N VAL A 90 -4.18 -2.91 -4.84
CA VAL A 90 -3.11 -3.67 -4.18
C VAL A 90 -2.02 -3.89 -5.21
N PHE A 91 -0.83 -3.38 -4.95
CA PHE A 91 0.35 -3.76 -5.71
C PHE A 91 1.11 -4.82 -4.91
N SER A 92 1.28 -6.01 -5.48
CA SER A 92 1.91 -7.15 -4.82
C SER A 92 3.09 -7.63 -5.64
N LYS A 93 4.24 -7.85 -5.00
CA LYS A 93 5.37 -8.56 -5.62
C LYS A 93 5.97 -9.60 -4.69
N THR A 94 6.37 -10.70 -5.27
CA THR A 94 7.19 -11.72 -4.63
C THR A 94 8.64 -11.36 -4.86
N VAL A 95 9.40 -11.18 -3.78
CA VAL A 95 10.83 -10.90 -3.78
C VAL A 95 11.57 -12.07 -3.18
N LYS A 96 12.69 -12.45 -3.78
CA LYS A 96 13.65 -13.39 -3.21
C LYS A 96 14.88 -12.60 -2.80
N CYS A 97 15.26 -12.66 -1.53
CA CYS A 97 16.53 -12.11 -1.08
C CYS A 97 17.68 -12.93 -1.71
N GLY A 98 18.68 -12.25 -2.25
CA GLY A 98 19.95 -12.86 -2.64
C GLY A 98 20.70 -13.31 -1.41
N GLU A 99 21.36 -14.45 -1.52
CA GLU A 99 22.37 -14.90 -0.55
C GLU A 99 23.54 -13.92 -0.68
N GLY A 100 23.60 -12.95 0.23
CA GLY A 100 24.79 -12.09 0.39
C GLY A 100 25.92 -12.85 1.06
#